data_AF-A0A7C4QGT4-F1
#
_entry.id   AF-A0A7C4QGT4-F1
#
_cell.length_a   1.000
_cell.length_b   1.000
_cell.length_c   1.000
_cell.angle_alpha   90.00
_cell.angle_beta   90.00
_cell.angle_gamma   90.00
#
_symmetry.space_group_name_H-M   'P 1'
#
loop_
_entity.id
_entity.type
_entity.pdbx_description
1 polymer ?
#
loop_
_entity_poly.entity_id
_entity_poly.type
_entity_poly.pdbx_seq_one_letter_code
_entity_poly.pdbx_strand_id
1 'polypeptide(L)'
;MPDLNTQLLDTLTRIADALETANSLQMATLAKADHEREAPNLRRPLAAYADFDWGGIGADIIARDRFGATEVEWGGRVFKRYRSADDDEKGTDIRFRRVRSGTVAEHNLVWETLIKFADSRPAKPLRGELAERFAPDEGRAPAQPAPAAPSQSAPSPRPAPSHGQRFGTDAPLPPHSPAAAPSQAEGRLASRPNKPEAAPSQPGDEGALAPSQNQAVKALLAKGENNDKTIRAALAGGAGLMDLVRAVNGSNGPTLFWAACRHWFVARDVADTAIHKNTDHDRRITNWAGAILALRDAVAQF
;
A
#
# COMPACT_ATOMS: atom_id res chain seq x y z
N MET A 1 28.27 -56.05 16.46
CA MET A 1 26.89 -55.76 16.93
C MET A 1 26.93 -54.38 17.56
N PRO A 2 26.20 -53.38 17.04
CA PRO A 2 26.10 -52.09 17.71
C PRO A 2 25.47 -52.27 19.09
N ASP A 3 25.97 -51.59 20.11
CA ASP A 3 25.42 -51.62 21.46
C ASP A 3 23.96 -51.12 21.47
N LEU A 4 23.11 -51.74 22.29
CA LEU A 4 21.69 -51.43 22.38
C LEU A 4 21.46 -49.97 22.78
N ASN A 5 22.32 -49.43 23.64
CA ASN A 5 22.24 -48.03 24.05
C ASN A 5 22.52 -47.07 22.88
N THR A 6 23.47 -47.41 22.00
CA THR A 6 23.76 -46.60 20.81
C THR A 6 22.58 -46.60 19.86
N GLN A 7 21.93 -47.75 19.65
CA GLN A 7 20.72 -47.83 18.83
C GLN A 7 19.56 -47.01 19.43
N LEU A 8 19.38 -47.04 20.75
CA LEU A 8 18.36 -46.25 21.42
C LEU A 8 18.60 -44.74 21.27
N LEU A 9 19.84 -44.29 21.47
CA LEU A 9 20.19 -42.87 21.36
C LEU A 9 19.99 -42.33 19.92
N ASP A 10 20.41 -43.10 18.92
CA ASP A 10 20.19 -42.77 17.51
C ASP A 10 18.70 -42.67 17.18
N THR A 11 17.91 -43.60 17.71
CA THR A 11 16.45 -43.61 17.48
C THR A 11 15.78 -42.41 18.11
N LEU A 12 16.15 -42.05 19.34
CA LEU A 12 15.62 -40.86 20.02
C LEU A 12 16.02 -39.57 19.31
N THR A 13 17.24 -39.47 18.82
CA THR A 13 17.72 -38.31 18.04
C THR A 13 16.90 -38.15 16.76
N ARG A 14 16.68 -39.24 16.00
CA ARG A 14 15.84 -39.21 14.79
C ARG A 14 14.40 -38.80 15.08
N ILE A 15 13.84 -39.22 16.22
CA ILE A 15 12.48 -38.83 16.64
C ILE A 15 12.44 -37.33 16.96
N ALA A 16 13.45 -36.80 17.66
CA ALA A 16 13.53 -35.37 17.98
C ALA A 16 13.61 -34.52 16.70
N ASP A 17 14.49 -34.89 15.76
CA ASP A 17 14.65 -34.20 14.48
C ASP A 17 13.34 -34.24 13.65
N ALA A 18 12.65 -35.39 13.64
CA ALA A 18 11.37 -35.54 12.94
C ALA A 18 10.27 -34.67 13.56
N LEU A 19 10.22 -34.56 14.89
CA LEU A 19 9.26 -33.70 15.60
C LEU A 19 9.52 -32.22 15.35
N GLU A 20 10.77 -31.78 15.35
CA GLU A 20 11.13 -30.40 15.04
C GLU A 20 10.76 -30.03 13.60
N THR A 21 11.04 -30.93 12.66
CA THR A 21 10.67 -30.78 11.25
C THR A 21 9.14 -30.69 11.08
N ALA A 22 8.39 -31.56 11.75
CA ALA A 22 6.92 -31.56 11.69
C ALA A 22 6.33 -30.25 12.25
N ASN A 23 6.86 -29.77 13.38
CA ASN A 23 6.40 -28.52 13.99
C ASN A 23 6.72 -27.31 13.09
N SER A 24 7.93 -27.26 12.50
CA SER A 24 8.30 -26.22 11.54
C SER A 24 7.40 -26.22 10.30
N LEU A 25 7.07 -27.40 9.75
CA LEU A 25 6.15 -27.52 8.62
C LEU A 25 4.74 -27.08 8.98
N GLN A 26 4.25 -27.44 10.17
CA GLN A 26 2.94 -27.02 10.65
C GLN A 26 2.86 -25.50 10.79
N MET A 27 3.86 -24.86 11.40
CA MET A 27 3.94 -23.41 11.52
C MET A 27 4.01 -22.71 10.16
N ALA A 28 4.81 -23.24 9.23
CA ALA A 28 4.86 -22.73 7.86
C ALA A 28 3.51 -22.86 7.12
N THR A 29 2.79 -23.95 7.36
CA THR A 29 1.48 -24.19 6.72
C THR A 29 0.40 -23.25 7.28
N LEU A 30 0.39 -23.02 8.59
CA LEU A 30 -0.51 -22.06 9.24
C LEU A 30 -0.21 -20.62 8.76
N ALA A 31 1.06 -20.23 8.73
CA ALA A 31 1.47 -18.94 8.20
C ALA A 31 1.05 -18.76 6.72
N LYS A 32 1.16 -19.81 5.91
CA LYS A 32 0.75 -19.78 4.51
C LYS A 32 -0.77 -19.65 4.35
N ALA A 33 -1.55 -20.35 5.17
CA ALA A 33 -3.02 -20.25 5.14
C ALA A 33 -3.49 -18.82 5.48
N ASP A 34 -2.87 -18.19 6.48
CA ASP A 34 -3.15 -16.78 6.81
C ASP A 34 -2.70 -15.83 5.70
N HIS A 35 -1.61 -16.17 5.00
CA HIS A 35 -1.12 -15.46 3.82
C HIS A 35 -1.93 -15.70 2.54
N GLU A 36 -2.95 -16.54 2.52
CA GLU A 36 -3.86 -16.68 1.37
C GLU A 36 -5.22 -16.00 1.62
N ARG A 37 -5.53 -15.67 2.88
CA ARG A 37 -6.79 -15.01 3.23
C ARG A 37 -6.86 -13.62 2.58
N GLU A 38 -7.95 -13.36 1.85
CA GLU A 38 -8.22 -12.03 1.32
C GLU A 38 -8.66 -11.10 2.45
N ALA A 39 -8.20 -9.85 2.39
CA ALA A 39 -8.58 -8.85 3.36
C ALA A 39 -10.11 -8.59 3.31
N PRO A 40 -10.77 -8.42 4.46
CA PRO A 40 -12.23 -8.36 4.55
C PRO A 40 -12.88 -7.15 3.87
N ASN A 41 -12.09 -6.15 3.44
CA ASN A 41 -12.55 -4.92 2.77
C ASN A 41 -13.72 -4.24 3.49
N LEU A 42 -13.54 -4.05 4.81
CA LEU A 42 -14.55 -3.50 5.70
C LEU A 42 -14.89 -2.05 5.34
N ARG A 43 -16.10 -1.63 5.69
CA ARG A 43 -16.53 -0.23 5.56
C ARG A 43 -17.05 0.30 6.88
N ARG A 44 -16.64 1.52 7.22
CA ARG A 44 -17.05 2.25 8.43
C ARG A 44 -17.27 3.74 8.12
N PRO A 45 -18.09 4.45 8.92
CA PRO A 45 -18.20 5.92 8.83
C PRO A 45 -16.85 6.60 9.05
N LEU A 46 -16.64 7.80 8.48
CA LEU A 46 -15.38 8.52 8.63
C LEU A 46 -15.12 8.90 10.10
N ALA A 47 -16.19 9.27 10.82
CA ALA A 47 -16.14 9.60 12.24
C ALA A 47 -15.62 8.45 13.13
N ALA A 48 -15.78 7.20 12.71
CA ALA A 48 -15.34 6.04 13.50
C ALA A 48 -13.83 5.80 13.44
N TYR A 49 -13.09 6.50 12.57
CA TYR A 49 -11.68 6.23 12.34
C TYR A 49 -10.78 6.51 13.55
N ALA A 50 -11.04 7.59 14.29
CA ALA A 50 -10.21 7.99 15.43
C ALA A 50 -10.23 6.94 16.56
N ASP A 51 -11.40 6.36 16.81
CA ASP A 51 -11.66 5.45 17.92
C ASP A 51 -11.87 3.99 17.45
N PHE A 52 -11.43 3.67 16.23
CA PHE A 52 -11.64 2.34 15.65
C PHE A 52 -10.88 1.27 16.44
N ASP A 53 -11.58 0.21 16.85
CA ASP A 53 -10.98 -0.97 17.47
C ASP A 53 -10.31 -1.88 16.42
N TRP A 54 -9.01 -1.68 16.25
CA TRP A 54 -8.18 -2.48 15.34
C TRP A 54 -8.03 -3.94 15.82
N GLY A 55 -7.98 -4.16 17.13
CA GLY A 55 -7.88 -5.51 17.71
C GLY A 55 -9.13 -6.34 17.43
N GLY A 56 -10.30 -5.69 17.40
CA GLY A 56 -11.58 -6.33 17.05
C GLY A 56 -11.65 -6.92 15.64
N ILE A 57 -10.75 -6.54 14.73
CA ILE A 57 -10.62 -7.15 13.39
C ILE A 57 -9.38 -8.03 13.24
N GLY A 58 -8.65 -8.28 14.33
CA GLY A 58 -7.39 -9.01 14.35
C GLY A 58 -6.25 -8.25 13.66
N ALA A 59 -6.27 -6.92 13.73
CA ALA A 59 -5.21 -6.07 13.20
C ALA A 59 -4.41 -5.40 14.33
N ASP A 60 -3.10 -5.35 14.17
CA ASP A 60 -2.18 -4.69 15.09
C ASP A 60 -1.69 -3.36 14.51
N ILE A 61 -1.53 -2.34 15.36
CA ILE A 61 -1.09 -1.03 14.90
C ILE A 61 0.43 -0.94 14.97
N ILE A 62 1.08 -0.80 13.82
CA ILE A 62 2.55 -0.70 13.72
C ILE A 62 3.01 0.75 13.87
N ALA A 63 2.25 1.69 13.32
CA ALA A 63 2.59 3.11 13.35
C ALA A 63 1.36 3.99 13.56
N ARG A 64 1.57 5.12 14.26
CA ARG A 64 0.54 6.14 14.55
C ARG A 64 1.07 7.54 14.31
N ASP A 65 0.18 8.44 13.91
CA ASP A 65 0.38 9.89 13.96
C ASP A 65 -0.69 10.56 14.83
N ARG A 66 -0.68 11.91 14.88
CA ARG A 66 -1.66 12.69 15.64
C ARG A 66 -3.13 12.47 15.23
N PHE A 67 -3.36 11.82 14.09
CA PHE A 67 -4.69 11.53 13.56
C PHE A 67 -5.03 10.03 13.68
N GLY A 68 -4.22 9.19 14.31
CA GLY A 68 -4.50 7.76 14.49
C GLY A 68 -3.52 6.85 13.73
N ALA A 69 -3.95 5.62 13.43
CA ALA A 69 -3.10 4.62 12.78
C ALA A 69 -2.61 5.10 11.40
N THR A 70 -1.34 4.84 11.07
CA THR A 70 -0.76 5.12 9.74
C THR A 70 -0.39 3.83 9.02
N GLU A 71 0.01 2.81 9.78
CA GLU A 71 0.30 1.46 9.29
C GLU A 71 -0.26 0.44 10.28
N VAL A 72 -0.90 -0.61 9.74
CA VAL A 72 -1.47 -1.71 10.53
C VAL A 72 -1.06 -3.05 9.92
N GLU A 73 -0.83 -4.04 10.77
CA GLU A 73 -0.58 -5.42 10.37
C GLU A 73 -1.86 -6.24 10.49
N TRP A 74 -2.16 -7.03 9.47
CA TRP A 74 -3.28 -7.97 9.50
C TRP A 74 -2.91 -9.24 8.71
N GLY A 75 -2.97 -10.40 9.35
CA GLY A 75 -2.56 -11.67 8.74
C GLY A 75 -1.09 -11.69 8.29
N GLY A 76 -0.20 -11.04 9.04
CA GLY A 76 1.23 -10.91 8.73
C GLY A 76 1.53 -9.97 7.54
N ARG A 77 0.59 -9.07 7.21
CA ARG A 77 0.69 -8.17 6.06
C ARG A 77 0.47 -6.73 6.50
N VAL A 78 1.32 -5.82 6.02
CA VAL A 78 1.22 -4.39 6.35
C VAL A 78 0.30 -3.66 5.39
N PHE A 79 -0.68 -2.95 5.93
CA PHE A 79 -1.59 -2.06 5.22
C PHE A 79 -1.27 -0.61 5.61
N LYS A 80 -1.11 0.26 4.60
CA LYS A 80 -0.78 1.67 4.81
C LYS A 80 -2.01 2.54 4.64
N ARG A 81 -2.06 3.63 5.40
CA ARG A 81 -3.11 4.64 5.31
C ARG A 81 -2.95 5.49 4.05
N TYR A 82 -4.01 5.61 3.28
CA TYR A 82 -4.18 6.55 2.16
C TYR A 82 -5.38 7.44 2.43
N ARG A 83 -5.29 8.71 2.02
CA ARG A 83 -6.39 9.66 2.03
C ARG A 83 -6.73 10.04 0.60
N SER A 84 -8.02 10.10 0.25
CA SER A 84 -8.44 10.83 -0.95
C SER A 84 -8.29 12.33 -0.70
N ALA A 85 -8.02 13.09 -1.76
CA ALA A 85 -8.01 14.55 -1.67
C ALA A 85 -9.45 15.05 -1.48
N ASP A 86 -9.63 16.15 -0.75
CA ASP A 86 -10.97 16.73 -0.50
C ASP A 86 -11.67 17.18 -1.80
N ASP A 87 -10.91 17.41 -2.88
CA ASP A 87 -11.39 17.84 -4.19
C ASP A 87 -11.70 16.65 -5.14
N ASP A 88 -11.58 15.41 -4.67
CA ASP A 88 -11.97 14.26 -5.47
C ASP A 88 -13.51 14.19 -5.55
N GLU A 89 -14.06 13.97 -6.76
CA GLU A 89 -15.48 13.60 -6.97
C GLU A 89 -15.95 12.43 -6.08
N LYS A 90 -15.02 11.71 -5.44
CA LYS A 90 -15.20 10.52 -4.59
C LYS A 90 -15.27 10.83 -3.08
N GLY A 91 -14.87 12.04 -2.67
CA GLY A 91 -15.01 12.56 -1.31
C GLY A 91 -13.91 12.15 -0.35
N THR A 92 -13.88 12.81 0.80
CA THR A 92 -12.91 12.54 1.87
C THR A 92 -13.10 11.11 2.38
N ASP A 93 -12.11 10.26 2.12
CA ASP A 93 -12.05 8.92 2.67
C ASP A 93 -10.64 8.56 3.16
N ILE A 94 -10.60 7.65 4.12
CA ILE A 94 -9.37 7.06 4.65
C ILE A 94 -9.41 5.57 4.33
N ARG A 95 -8.37 5.06 3.66
CA ARG A 95 -8.28 3.65 3.26
C ARG A 95 -6.99 3.03 3.76
N PHE A 96 -7.08 1.83 4.31
CA PHE A 96 -5.91 1.01 4.60
C PHE A 96 -5.80 -0.05 3.51
N ARG A 97 -4.79 0.08 2.66
CA ARG A 97 -4.59 -0.80 1.50
C ARG A 97 -3.12 -1.16 1.33
N ARG A 98 -2.89 -2.24 0.59
CA ARG A 98 -1.58 -2.69 0.15
C ARG A 98 -1.63 -3.11 -1.33
N VAL A 99 -0.47 -3.20 -1.95
CA VAL A 99 -0.35 -3.79 -3.29
C VAL A 99 -0.41 -5.31 -3.11
N ARG A 100 -1.38 -5.96 -3.75
CA ARG A 100 -1.50 -7.43 -3.80
C ARG A 100 -0.59 -8.01 -4.87
N SER A 101 -0.61 -7.42 -6.05
CA SER A 101 0.17 -7.83 -7.20
C SER A 101 0.31 -6.68 -8.19
N GLY A 102 1.21 -6.86 -9.17
CA GLY A 102 1.48 -5.88 -10.22
C GLY A 102 2.80 -5.15 -10.03
N THR A 103 3.35 -4.64 -11.13
CA THR A 103 4.54 -3.80 -11.13
C THR A 103 4.15 -2.34 -11.28
N VAL A 104 4.89 -1.44 -10.63
CA VAL A 104 4.70 0.01 -10.81
C VAL A 104 5.00 0.42 -12.26
N ALA A 105 5.85 -0.33 -12.96
CA ALA A 105 6.23 -0.08 -14.35
C ALA A 105 5.07 -0.24 -15.33
N GLU A 106 4.19 -1.22 -15.10
CA GLU A 106 3.06 -1.53 -16.00
C GLU A 106 1.78 -0.79 -15.65
N HIS A 107 1.79 0.06 -14.61
CA HIS A 107 0.60 0.74 -14.08
C HIS A 107 -0.56 -0.20 -13.70
N ASN A 108 -0.33 -1.51 -13.62
CA ASN A 108 -1.36 -2.52 -13.35
C ASN A 108 -1.30 -3.01 -11.89
N LEU A 109 -1.37 -2.08 -10.95
CA LEU A 109 -1.34 -2.39 -9.52
C LEU A 109 -2.71 -2.88 -9.06
N VAL A 110 -2.77 -4.13 -8.62
CA VAL A 110 -3.95 -4.69 -7.97
C VAL A 110 -3.84 -4.37 -6.48
N TRP A 111 -4.77 -3.56 -5.99
CA TRP A 111 -4.81 -3.15 -4.59
C TRP A 111 -5.74 -4.04 -3.77
N GLU A 112 -5.26 -4.46 -2.61
CA GLU A 112 -6.08 -5.12 -1.59
C GLU A 112 -6.39 -4.11 -0.48
N THR A 113 -7.67 -3.98 -0.12
CA THR A 113 -8.13 -3.02 0.89
C THR A 113 -8.58 -3.78 2.13
N LEU A 114 -8.03 -3.42 3.29
CA LEU A 114 -8.43 -3.96 4.58
C LEU A 114 -9.72 -3.30 5.07
N ILE A 115 -9.70 -1.97 5.12
CA ILE A 115 -10.82 -1.18 5.61
C ILE A 115 -10.85 0.20 4.92
N LYS A 116 -12.06 0.70 4.69
CA LYS A 116 -12.35 2.05 4.20
C LYS A 116 -13.27 2.78 5.18
N PHE A 117 -12.82 3.96 5.60
CA PHE A 117 -13.59 4.93 6.37
C PHE A 117 -14.10 6.02 5.43
N ALA A 118 -15.40 6.09 5.24
CA ALA A 118 -16.03 7.10 4.40
C ALA A 118 -17.45 7.36 4.88
N ASP A 119 -17.88 8.61 4.81
CA ASP A 119 -19.27 8.93 5.08
C ASP A 119 -20.17 8.46 3.94
N SER A 120 -21.36 8.00 4.32
CA SER A 120 -22.37 7.58 3.35
C SER A 120 -22.78 8.81 2.54
N ARG A 121 -22.57 8.75 1.23
CA ARG A 121 -23.04 9.79 0.33
C ARG A 121 -24.49 9.49 -0.05
N PRO A 122 -25.32 10.53 -0.20
CA PRO A 122 -26.61 10.34 -0.83
C PRO A 122 -26.38 9.71 -2.21
N ALA A 123 -27.17 8.69 -2.53
CA ALA A 123 -27.06 8.02 -3.82
C ALA A 123 -27.17 9.07 -4.93
N LYS A 124 -26.24 9.04 -5.89
CA LYS A 124 -26.33 9.92 -7.06
C LYS A 124 -27.67 9.62 -7.74
N PRO A 125 -28.49 10.63 -8.04
CA PRO A 125 -29.76 10.40 -8.71
C PRO A 125 -29.51 9.63 -10.01
N LEU A 126 -30.38 8.66 -10.30
CA LEU A 126 -30.38 7.95 -11.57
C LEU A 126 -30.46 8.98 -12.69
N ARG A 127 -29.59 8.86 -13.71
CA ARG A 127 -29.69 9.71 -14.91
C ARG A 127 -31.08 9.53 -15.52
N GLY A 128 -31.66 10.59 -16.08
CA GLY A 128 -33.03 10.61 -16.60
C GLY A 128 -33.43 9.37 -17.41
N GLU A 129 -32.59 8.95 -18.35
CA GLU A 129 -32.84 7.75 -19.18
C GLU A 129 -32.92 6.42 -18.39
N LEU A 130 -32.19 6.30 -17.28
CA LEU A 130 -32.27 5.15 -16.38
C LEU A 130 -33.45 5.31 -15.41
N ALA A 131 -33.70 6.53 -14.94
CA ALA A 131 -34.85 6.82 -14.09
C ALA A 131 -36.18 6.52 -14.83
N GLU A 132 -36.26 6.81 -16.12
CA GLU A 132 -37.40 6.50 -16.99
C GLU A 132 -37.59 4.99 -17.19
N ARG A 133 -36.52 4.20 -17.27
CA ARG A 133 -36.61 2.73 -17.34
C ARG A 133 -37.15 2.09 -16.07
N PHE A 134 -36.99 2.76 -14.93
CA PHE A 134 -37.46 2.30 -13.62
C PHE A 134 -38.64 3.11 -13.08
N ALA A 135 -39.15 4.06 -13.87
CA ALA A 135 -40.38 4.75 -13.52
C ALA A 135 -41.47 3.68 -13.42
N PRO A 136 -42.26 3.66 -12.33
CA PRO A 136 -43.39 2.76 -12.24
C PRO A 136 -44.24 2.98 -13.49
N ASP A 137 -44.52 1.90 -14.21
CA ASP A 137 -45.42 1.91 -15.37
C ASP A 137 -46.80 2.29 -14.86
N GLU A 138 -47.10 3.59 -14.81
CA GLU A 138 -48.35 4.16 -14.30
C GLU A 138 -49.58 3.67 -15.09
N GLY A 139 -49.38 2.88 -16.16
CA GLY A 139 -50.43 2.22 -16.92
C GLY A 139 -50.76 0.78 -16.51
N ARG A 140 -49.96 0.10 -15.68
CA ARG A 140 -50.27 -1.29 -15.28
C ARG A 140 -51.05 -1.31 -13.98
N ALA A 141 -52.38 -1.15 -14.11
CA ALA A 141 -53.31 -1.38 -13.01
C ALA A 141 -52.98 -2.72 -12.32
N PRO A 142 -52.76 -2.74 -11.00
CA PRO A 142 -52.54 -3.99 -10.29
C PRO A 142 -53.78 -4.86 -10.50
N ALA A 143 -53.57 -6.05 -11.08
CA ALA A 143 -54.62 -7.06 -11.16
C ALA A 143 -55.12 -7.30 -9.72
N GLN A 144 -56.34 -6.83 -9.47
CA GLN A 144 -56.99 -6.85 -8.17
C GLN A 144 -57.00 -8.31 -7.69
N PRO A 145 -56.27 -8.66 -6.61
CA PRO A 145 -56.31 -10.02 -6.09
C PRO A 145 -57.74 -10.30 -5.62
N ALA A 146 -58.31 -11.40 -6.11
CA ALA A 146 -59.65 -11.85 -5.73
C ALA A 146 -59.76 -11.95 -4.20
N PRO A 147 -60.90 -11.56 -3.60
CA PRO A 147 -61.08 -11.53 -2.16
C PRO A 147 -60.96 -12.94 -1.56
N ALA A 148 -59.96 -13.12 -0.70
CA ALA A 148 -59.78 -14.33 0.09
C ALA A 148 -60.78 -14.38 1.25
N ALA A 149 -61.37 -15.56 1.46
CA ALA A 149 -62.29 -15.89 2.54
C ALA A 149 -61.67 -15.71 3.94
N PRO A 150 -62.47 -15.46 4.99
CA PRO A 150 -61.98 -15.22 6.34
C PRO A 150 -61.50 -16.53 7.00
N SER A 151 -60.18 -16.66 7.16
CA SER A 151 -59.59 -17.70 8.00
C SER A 151 -59.47 -17.22 9.45
N GLN A 152 -59.87 -18.14 10.31
CA GLN A 152 -60.17 -17.99 11.72
C GLN A 152 -58.93 -17.76 12.59
N SER A 153 -59.22 -17.14 13.73
CA SER A 153 -58.40 -16.89 14.91
C SER A 153 -57.52 -18.07 15.35
N ALA A 154 -56.27 -17.76 15.72
CA ALA A 154 -55.49 -18.59 16.63
C ALA A 154 -54.67 -17.70 17.61
N PRO A 155 -54.46 -18.15 18.86
CA PRO A 155 -54.11 -17.30 19.99
C PRO A 155 -52.60 -17.11 20.22
N SER A 156 -52.23 -15.95 20.76
CA SER A 156 -51.01 -15.75 21.59
C SER A 156 -51.34 -16.14 23.06
N PRO A 157 -50.39 -16.31 24.03
CA PRO A 157 -48.98 -15.89 24.04
C PRO A 157 -47.98 -16.90 24.69
N ARG A 158 -46.68 -16.57 24.68
CA ARG A 158 -45.69 -17.12 25.64
C ARG A 158 -44.83 -15.97 26.20
N PRO A 159 -44.62 -15.86 27.52
CA PRO A 159 -43.92 -14.75 28.14
C PRO A 159 -42.40 -14.94 28.10
N ALA A 160 -41.65 -13.86 27.90
CA ALA A 160 -40.21 -13.80 28.11
C ALA A 160 -39.89 -13.18 29.48
N PRO A 161 -38.89 -13.71 30.21
CA PRO A 161 -38.48 -13.16 31.49
C PRO A 161 -37.63 -11.90 31.34
N SER A 162 -37.97 -10.92 32.18
CA SER A 162 -37.24 -9.70 32.48
C SER A 162 -35.93 -10.00 33.23
N HIS A 163 -34.83 -9.47 32.74
CA HIS A 163 -33.63 -9.22 33.53
C HIS A 163 -33.25 -7.76 33.38
N GLY A 164 -33.47 -7.00 34.45
CA GLY A 164 -32.83 -5.71 34.64
C GLY A 164 -31.46 -5.91 35.26
N GLN A 165 -30.52 -5.05 34.91
CA GLN A 165 -29.72 -4.38 35.92
C GLN A 165 -29.13 -3.07 35.37
N ARG A 166 -29.42 -2.00 36.12
CA ARG A 166 -28.85 -0.66 36.03
C ARG A 166 -27.63 -0.60 36.95
N PHE A 167 -26.55 -0.01 36.47
CA PHE A 167 -25.61 0.83 37.22
C PHE A 167 -25.03 1.78 36.15
N GLY A 168 -24.91 3.10 36.30
CA GLY A 168 -24.75 3.94 37.48
C GLY A 168 -23.52 4.83 37.22
N THR A 169 -23.77 6.10 36.90
CA THR A 169 -23.02 7.33 37.27
C THR A 169 -21.48 7.35 37.23
N ASP A 170 -20.87 8.23 36.43
CA ASP A 170 -20.43 9.58 36.87
C ASP A 170 -19.50 10.25 35.83
N ALA A 171 -19.75 11.55 35.60
CA ALA A 171 -18.83 12.46 34.91
C ALA A 171 -18.05 13.27 35.95
N PRO A 172 -16.84 13.75 35.63
CA PRO A 172 -16.69 15.21 35.61
C PRO A 172 -15.77 15.77 34.51
N LEU A 173 -16.06 17.03 34.16
CA LEU A 173 -15.34 17.94 33.25
C LEU A 173 -14.11 18.61 33.93
N PRO A 174 -13.28 19.37 33.19
CA PRO A 174 -11.81 19.50 33.34
C PRO A 174 -11.40 20.70 34.20
N PRO A 175 -10.08 21.06 34.24
CA PRO A 175 -9.76 22.35 33.58
C PRO A 175 -8.29 22.60 33.09
N HIS A 176 -8.20 23.71 32.32
CA HIS A 176 -7.08 24.65 32.09
C HIS A 176 -6.07 24.48 30.93
N SER A 177 -6.25 25.36 29.92
CA SER A 177 -5.20 25.93 29.05
C SER A 177 -4.45 27.08 29.75
N PRO A 178 -3.25 27.45 29.27
CA PRO A 178 -3.06 28.71 28.51
C PRO A 178 -2.11 28.52 27.30
N ALA A 179 -2.35 29.06 26.11
CA ALA A 179 -2.33 30.46 25.62
C ALA A 179 -0.92 31.05 25.34
N ALA A 180 -0.67 31.33 24.04
CA ALA A 180 0.24 32.31 23.39
C ALA A 180 1.04 31.64 22.25
N ALA A 181 1.39 32.23 21.10
CA ALA A 181 1.01 33.38 20.27
C ALA A 181 1.91 33.29 18.98
N PRO A 182 1.71 34.11 17.92
CA PRO A 182 1.96 33.70 16.53
C PRO A 182 3.31 34.17 15.95
N SER A 183 3.73 33.61 14.82
CA SER A 183 4.64 34.30 13.90
C SER A 183 4.29 34.03 12.44
N GLN A 184 4.02 35.13 11.74
CA GLN A 184 3.92 35.26 10.30
C GLN A 184 5.30 35.10 9.65
N ALA A 185 5.33 34.59 8.42
CA ALA A 185 6.30 35.00 7.41
C ALA A 185 5.70 34.74 6.02
N GLU A 186 5.37 35.83 5.36
CA GLU A 186 4.98 35.92 3.96
C GLU A 186 6.16 35.64 3.01
N GLY A 187 5.83 35.31 1.76
CA GLY A 187 6.63 35.74 0.62
C GLY A 187 7.23 34.63 -0.23
N ARG A 188 6.58 34.29 -1.35
CA ARG A 188 6.89 34.88 -2.67
C ARG A 188 6.33 34.02 -3.80
N LEU A 189 5.50 34.67 -4.62
CA LEU A 189 5.26 34.33 -6.01
C LEU A 189 6.60 34.30 -6.76
N ALA A 190 6.81 33.27 -7.58
CA ALA A 190 7.69 33.35 -8.74
C ALA A 190 7.09 32.59 -9.92
N SER A 191 7.01 33.33 -11.01
CA SER A 191 6.36 33.08 -12.29
C SER A 191 6.79 31.80 -12.99
N ARG A 192 5.81 31.12 -13.59
CA ARG A 192 5.99 30.18 -14.71
C ARG A 192 6.34 30.96 -15.99
N PRO A 193 7.34 30.53 -16.77
CA PRO A 193 7.40 30.84 -18.20
C PRO A 193 6.95 29.66 -19.06
N ASN A 194 6.12 30.03 -20.04
CA ASN A 194 5.74 29.42 -21.31
C ASN A 194 6.14 27.97 -21.65
N LYS A 195 5.08 27.20 -21.89
CA LYS A 195 5.01 25.98 -22.69
C LYS A 195 5.07 26.35 -24.19
N PRO A 196 5.99 25.80 -24.99
CA PRO A 196 5.78 25.70 -26.42
C PRO A 196 5.02 24.41 -26.75
N GLU A 197 4.01 24.61 -27.58
CA GLU A 197 3.15 23.65 -28.24
C GLU A 197 3.97 22.84 -29.26
N ALA A 198 3.89 21.52 -29.21
CA ALA A 198 4.44 20.64 -30.24
C ALA A 198 3.37 19.62 -30.65
N ALA A 199 3.20 19.55 -31.97
CA ALA A 199 2.23 18.77 -32.74
C ALA A 199 2.38 17.24 -32.55
N PRO A 200 1.36 16.44 -32.92
CA PRO A 200 1.35 15.01 -32.65
C PRO A 200 2.26 14.27 -33.64
N SER A 201 3.05 13.32 -33.14
CA SER A 201 3.79 12.37 -33.97
C SER A 201 3.40 10.93 -33.60
N GLN A 202 3.16 10.17 -34.66
CA GLN A 202 2.69 8.80 -34.71
C GLN A 202 3.69 7.79 -34.09
N PRO A 203 3.22 6.57 -33.76
CA PRO A 203 4.06 5.52 -33.16
C PRO A 203 4.83 4.76 -34.25
N GLY A 204 6.13 4.58 -34.05
CA GLY A 204 6.95 3.70 -34.88
C GLY A 204 8.44 3.79 -34.53
N ASP A 205 9.05 2.61 -34.38
CA ASP A 205 10.50 2.31 -34.29
C ASP A 205 11.27 2.69 -33.01
N GLU A 206 11.58 1.66 -32.21
CA GLU A 206 12.68 1.62 -31.25
C GLU A 206 14.03 1.50 -32.01
N GLY A 207 14.40 2.59 -32.69
CA GLY A 207 15.72 2.76 -33.29
C GLY A 207 16.69 3.46 -32.32
N ALA A 208 17.91 2.95 -32.21
CA ALA A 208 18.97 3.50 -31.38
C ALA A 208 19.09 5.03 -31.48
N LEU A 209 19.08 5.72 -30.33
CA LEU A 209 19.16 7.18 -30.22
C LEU A 209 20.45 7.70 -30.87
N ALA A 210 20.34 8.79 -31.63
CA ALA A 210 21.48 9.44 -32.27
C ALA A 210 22.51 9.92 -31.23
N PRO A 211 23.82 9.93 -31.54
CA PRO A 211 24.89 10.30 -30.58
C PRO A 211 24.72 11.68 -29.93
N SER A 212 23.99 12.61 -30.57
CA SER A 212 23.66 13.93 -30.03
C SER A 212 22.66 13.87 -28.86
N GLN A 213 21.74 12.90 -28.84
CA GLN A 213 20.78 12.71 -27.76
C GLN A 213 21.46 12.14 -26.51
N ASN A 214 22.44 11.25 -26.66
CA ASN A 214 23.22 10.73 -25.53
C ASN A 214 24.00 11.83 -24.81
N GLN A 215 24.51 12.82 -25.54
CA GLN A 215 25.24 13.93 -24.95
C GLN A 215 24.31 14.88 -24.18
N ALA A 216 23.10 15.13 -24.70
CA ALA A 216 22.08 15.92 -24.02
C ALA A 216 21.63 15.27 -22.70
N VAL A 217 21.46 13.94 -22.70
CA VAL A 217 21.02 13.24 -21.49
C VAL A 217 22.14 13.10 -20.45
N LYS A 218 23.41 12.92 -20.88
CA LYS A 218 24.57 13.04 -19.96
C LYS A 218 24.67 14.43 -19.33
N ALA A 219 24.33 15.49 -20.07
CA ALA A 219 24.29 16.84 -19.53
C ALA A 219 23.15 17.04 -18.51
N LEU A 220 22.03 16.32 -18.62
CA LEU A 220 20.94 16.37 -17.64
C LEU A 220 21.32 15.70 -16.31
N LEU A 221 22.01 14.55 -16.36
CA LEU A 221 22.59 13.93 -15.16
C LEU A 221 23.57 14.88 -14.44
N ALA A 222 24.40 15.60 -15.21
CA ALA A 222 25.34 16.58 -14.66
C ALA A 222 24.67 17.81 -14.04
N LYS A 223 23.48 18.21 -14.52
CA LYS A 223 22.71 19.35 -13.99
C LYS A 223 21.97 19.05 -12.68
N GLY A 224 22.03 17.82 -12.18
CA GLY A 224 21.39 17.45 -10.92
C GLY A 224 19.91 17.12 -11.03
N GLU A 225 19.32 17.14 -12.23
CA GLU A 225 17.92 16.77 -12.49
C GLU A 225 17.73 15.24 -12.49
N ASN A 226 17.86 14.64 -11.31
CA ASN A 226 17.91 13.19 -11.12
C ASN A 226 16.53 12.61 -10.76
N ASN A 227 15.51 12.95 -11.54
CA ASN A 227 14.25 12.23 -11.46
C ASN A 227 14.39 10.86 -12.16
N ASP A 228 13.62 9.87 -11.70
CA ASP A 228 13.68 8.48 -12.20
C ASP A 228 13.46 8.38 -13.72
N LYS A 229 12.70 9.30 -14.32
CA LYS A 229 12.46 9.36 -15.77
C LYS A 229 13.72 9.78 -16.54
N THR A 230 14.43 10.81 -16.08
CA THR A 230 15.68 11.29 -16.69
C THR A 230 16.78 10.24 -16.58
N ILE A 231 16.88 9.56 -15.44
CA ILE A 231 17.89 8.51 -15.23
C ILE A 231 17.64 7.31 -16.16
N ARG A 232 16.38 6.87 -16.29
CA ARG A 232 16.02 5.81 -17.23
C ARG A 232 16.29 6.19 -18.69
N ALA A 233 15.97 7.43 -19.07
CA ALA A 233 16.30 7.94 -20.40
C ALA A 233 17.82 7.97 -20.64
N ALA A 234 18.62 8.27 -19.61
CA ALA A 234 20.08 8.25 -19.71
C ALA A 234 20.63 6.85 -19.93
N LEU A 235 20.13 5.89 -19.15
CA LEU A 235 20.50 4.48 -19.25
C LEU A 235 20.09 3.88 -20.60
N ALA A 236 18.88 4.19 -21.09
CA ALA A 236 18.45 3.83 -22.43
C ALA A 236 19.31 4.49 -23.53
N GLY A 237 19.84 5.68 -23.27
CA GLY A 237 20.86 6.37 -24.08
C GLY A 237 22.29 5.87 -23.86
N GLY A 238 22.50 4.69 -23.28
CA GLY A 238 23.84 4.12 -23.11
C GLY A 238 24.72 4.83 -22.07
N ALA A 239 24.13 5.56 -21.12
CA ALA A 239 24.86 5.98 -19.93
C ALA A 239 25.34 4.73 -19.15
N GLY A 240 26.62 4.71 -18.79
CA GLY A 240 27.20 3.61 -18.03
C GLY A 240 27.15 3.82 -16.52
N LEU A 241 27.54 2.80 -15.75
CA LEU A 241 27.68 2.90 -14.29
C LEU A 241 28.55 4.09 -13.86
N MET A 242 29.64 4.37 -14.57
CA MET A 242 30.53 5.50 -14.26
C MET A 242 29.86 6.87 -14.45
N ASP A 243 28.93 6.99 -15.40
CA ASP A 243 28.17 8.22 -15.60
C ASP A 243 27.21 8.45 -14.42
N LEU A 244 26.58 7.38 -13.90
CA LEU A 244 25.75 7.44 -12.69
C LEU A 244 26.56 7.78 -11.44
N VAL A 245 27.73 7.17 -11.26
CA VAL A 245 28.63 7.43 -10.12
C VAL A 245 29.03 8.90 -10.05
N ARG A 246 29.37 9.51 -11.21
CA ARG A 246 29.68 10.93 -11.29
C ARG A 246 28.48 11.83 -11.05
N ALA A 247 27.27 11.35 -11.32
CA ALA A 247 26.04 12.06 -11.07
C ALA A 247 25.58 11.99 -9.60
N VAL A 248 26.16 11.12 -8.77
CA VAL A 248 25.81 11.02 -7.35
C VAL A 248 26.11 12.34 -6.63
N ASN A 249 25.07 12.93 -6.07
CA ASN A 249 25.11 14.09 -5.20
C ASN A 249 24.22 13.83 -3.97
N GLY A 250 24.48 14.53 -2.86
CA GLY A 250 24.08 14.14 -1.50
C GLY A 250 22.74 13.41 -1.30
N SER A 251 21.67 13.78 -2.01
CA SER A 251 20.33 13.18 -1.86
C SER A 251 19.88 12.25 -2.99
N ASN A 252 20.54 12.21 -4.15
CA ASN A 252 20.06 11.47 -5.32
C ASN A 252 20.57 10.02 -5.41
N GLY A 253 21.55 9.66 -4.58
CA GLY A 253 22.23 8.37 -4.60
C GLY A 253 21.30 7.15 -4.57
N PRO A 254 20.28 7.09 -3.69
CA PRO A 254 19.33 5.99 -3.68
C PRO A 254 18.56 5.87 -5.00
N THR A 255 18.13 7.00 -5.57
CA THR A 255 17.36 7.03 -6.83
C THR A 255 18.20 6.51 -8.00
N LEU A 256 19.45 6.96 -8.11
CA LEU A 256 20.39 6.50 -9.14
C LEU A 256 20.69 5.01 -9.01
N PHE A 257 20.89 4.53 -7.78
CA PHE A 257 21.14 3.13 -7.49
C PHE A 257 19.96 2.23 -7.88
N TRP A 258 18.74 2.56 -7.46
CA TRP A 258 17.57 1.73 -7.80
C TRP A 258 17.20 1.79 -9.28
N ALA A 259 17.46 2.91 -9.96
CA ALA A 259 17.30 3.01 -11.41
C ALA A 259 18.31 2.11 -12.15
N ALA A 260 19.56 2.06 -11.70
CA ALA A 260 20.58 1.13 -12.20
C ALA A 260 20.15 -0.33 -12.03
N CYS A 261 19.76 -0.74 -10.82
CA CYS A 261 19.32 -2.11 -10.56
C CYS A 261 18.15 -2.52 -11.46
N ARG A 262 17.18 -1.62 -11.70
CA ARG A 262 16.03 -1.90 -12.57
C ARG A 262 16.43 -2.02 -14.03
N HIS A 263 17.35 -1.19 -14.52
CA HIS A 263 17.76 -1.20 -15.92
C HIS A 263 18.55 -2.45 -16.29
N TRP A 264 19.47 -2.89 -15.42
CA TRP A 264 20.29 -4.09 -15.64
C TRP A 264 19.73 -5.36 -14.97
N PHE A 265 18.46 -5.35 -14.55
CA PHE A 265 17.79 -6.49 -13.93
C PHE A 265 18.58 -7.12 -12.76
N VAL A 266 19.25 -6.30 -11.97
CA VAL A 266 20.06 -6.76 -10.84
C VAL A 266 19.14 -7.38 -9.79
N ALA A 267 19.46 -8.61 -9.38
CA ALA A 267 18.73 -9.32 -8.33
C ALA A 267 18.78 -8.57 -6.99
N ARG A 268 17.70 -8.69 -6.20
CA ARG A 268 17.51 -7.90 -4.99
C ARG A 268 18.55 -8.19 -3.91
N ASP A 269 18.95 -9.44 -3.77
CA ASP A 269 20.00 -9.91 -2.86
C ASP A 269 21.37 -9.28 -3.19
N VAL A 270 21.70 -9.16 -4.48
CA VAL A 270 22.91 -8.48 -4.96
C VAL A 270 22.85 -6.98 -4.63
N ALA A 271 21.69 -6.36 -4.85
CA ALA A 271 21.47 -4.95 -4.52
C ALA A 271 21.60 -4.68 -3.01
N ASP A 272 20.97 -5.51 -2.18
CA ASP A 272 21.03 -5.40 -0.72
C ASP A 272 22.47 -5.63 -0.20
N THR A 273 23.21 -6.58 -0.79
CA THR A 273 24.63 -6.80 -0.49
C THR A 273 25.49 -5.59 -0.84
N ALA A 274 25.24 -4.95 -1.99
CA ALA A 274 25.95 -3.75 -2.41
C ALA A 274 25.69 -2.56 -1.46
N ILE A 275 24.45 -2.38 -1.01
CA ILE A 275 24.08 -1.36 0.00
C ILE A 275 24.78 -1.65 1.33
N HIS A 276 24.70 -2.90 1.80
CA HIS A 276 25.27 -3.31 3.08
C HIS A 276 26.78 -3.06 3.13
N LYS A 277 27.53 -3.52 2.12
CA LYS A 277 28.99 -3.34 2.04
C LYS A 277 29.44 -1.88 1.96
N ASN A 278 28.57 -0.98 1.52
CA ASN A 278 28.87 0.43 1.33
C ASN A 278 28.17 1.33 2.37
N THR A 279 27.59 0.75 3.42
CA THR A 279 26.98 1.51 4.51
C THR A 279 27.93 1.58 5.69
N ASP A 280 28.26 2.79 6.11
CA ASP A 280 28.86 3.03 7.42
C ASP A 280 27.76 2.81 8.47
N HIS A 281 27.81 1.68 9.16
CA HIS A 281 26.80 1.28 10.13
C HIS A 281 26.78 2.16 11.38
N ASP A 282 27.92 2.72 11.77
CA ASP A 282 28.02 3.60 12.93
C ASP A 282 27.36 4.96 12.64
N ARG A 283 27.49 5.45 11.40
CA ARG A 283 26.90 6.73 10.97
C ARG A 283 25.56 6.60 10.29
N ARG A 284 25.14 5.38 9.93
CA ARG A 284 23.97 5.08 9.07
C ARG A 284 24.00 5.84 7.74
N ILE A 285 25.19 6.02 7.17
CA ILE A 285 25.40 6.73 5.89
C ILE A 285 25.83 5.71 4.83
N THR A 286 25.09 5.62 3.74
CA THR A 286 25.45 4.78 2.60
C THR A 286 26.26 5.58 1.57
N ASN A 287 27.44 5.07 1.23
CA ASN A 287 28.22 5.55 0.09
C ASN A 287 27.60 5.03 -1.22
N TRP A 288 26.63 5.79 -1.75
CA TRP A 288 25.90 5.42 -2.95
C TRP A 288 26.77 5.28 -4.21
N ALA A 289 27.85 6.05 -4.32
CA ALA A 289 28.83 5.89 -5.41
C ALA A 289 29.50 4.52 -5.35
N GLY A 290 29.92 4.09 -4.15
CA GLY A 290 30.48 2.75 -3.92
C GLY A 290 29.46 1.64 -4.17
N ALA A 291 28.21 1.83 -3.73
CA ALA A 291 27.13 0.86 -3.97
C ALA A 291 26.85 0.68 -5.47
N ILE A 292 26.81 1.76 -6.26
CA ILE A 292 26.63 1.69 -7.71
C ILE A 292 27.82 1.00 -8.38
N LEU A 293 29.07 1.30 -7.96
CA LEU A 293 30.26 0.63 -8.50
C LEU A 293 30.27 -0.88 -8.22
N ALA A 294 29.76 -1.30 -7.06
CA ALA A 294 29.65 -2.70 -6.69
C ALA A 294 28.69 -3.50 -7.59
N LEU A 295 27.82 -2.82 -8.36
CA LEU A 295 26.97 -3.48 -9.35
C LEU A 295 27.75 -3.96 -10.59
N ARG A 296 28.98 -3.48 -10.82
CA ARG A 296 29.76 -3.77 -12.03
C ARG A 296 29.89 -5.27 -12.30
N ASP A 297 30.17 -6.06 -11.28
CA ASP A 297 30.39 -7.50 -11.44
C ASP A 297 29.10 -8.25 -11.78
N ALA A 298 27.94 -7.74 -11.33
CA ALA A 298 26.64 -8.28 -11.65
C ALA A 298 26.18 -7.88 -13.07
N VAL A 299 26.48 -6.64 -13.48
CA VAL A 299 26.14 -6.14 -14.81
C VAL A 299 26.98 -6.82 -15.90
N ALA A 300 28.24 -7.18 -15.62
CA ALA A 300 29.12 -7.85 -16.57
C ALA A 300 28.68 -9.27 -16.97
N GLN A 301 27.67 -9.83 -16.30
CA GLN A 301 27.08 -11.13 -16.61
C GLN A 301 26.00 -11.06 -17.69
N PHE A 302 25.64 -9.85 -18.14
CA PHE A 302 24.63 -9.56 -19.16
C PHE A 302 25.25 -8.85 -20.37
#